data_AF-A0A0Q6L823-F1
#
_entry.id   AF-A0A0Q6L823-F1
#
_cell.length_a   1.000
_cell.length_b   1.000
_cell.length_c   1.000
_cell.angle_alpha   90.00
_cell.angle_beta   90.00
_cell.angle_gamma   90.00
#
_symmetry.space_group_name_H-M   'P 1'
#
loop_
_entity.id
_entity.type
_entity.pdbx_description
1 polymer ?
#
loop_
_entity_poly.entity_id
_entity_poly.type
_entity_poly.pdbx_seq_one_letter_code
_entity_poly.pdbx_strand_id
1 'polypeptide(L)'
;MTARMKWVGAPSGSANHTRPASSVTAGSRVAQSDPRWPRIASALADLRERHRHSVRIVDADCACGTLLIEAARYARVLGFTAIEGHGIDGAPTMIGRSRAAATRLHEPAIGLTFELADMAQALAREADFPADIVLCHDRHGEGDQPGIGGLLAAAGDLVIGDPVSAVTRGQAA
;
A
#
# COMPACT_ATOMS: atom_id res chain seq x y z
N MET A 1 35.78 -2.70 64.03
CA MET A 1 36.11 -1.59 63.11
C MET A 1 35.90 -2.08 61.69
N THR A 2 34.70 -1.87 61.16
CA THR A 2 34.32 -0.93 60.08
C THR A 2 34.30 -1.57 58.69
N ALA A 3 33.06 -1.73 58.20
CA ALA A 3 32.67 -1.98 56.82
C ALA A 3 33.04 -0.82 55.88
N ARG A 4 33.15 -1.09 54.57
CA ARG A 4 32.29 -0.50 53.53
C ARG A 4 32.72 -0.95 52.12
N MET A 5 31.76 -1.52 51.40
CA MET A 5 31.70 -1.55 49.94
C MET A 5 31.90 -0.14 49.35
N LYS A 6 32.62 -0.06 48.23
CA LYS A 6 32.47 1.02 47.25
C LYS A 6 32.43 0.42 45.84
N TRP A 7 31.23 0.44 45.27
CA TRP A 7 30.97 0.44 43.84
C TRP A 7 31.35 1.81 43.26
N VAL A 8 32.09 1.84 42.15
CA VAL A 8 32.16 3.00 41.24
C VAL A 8 32.39 2.49 39.81
N GLY A 9 31.51 2.86 38.88
CA GLY A 9 31.69 2.62 37.45
C GLY A 9 30.38 2.48 36.69
N ALA A 10 29.57 3.54 36.61
CA ALA A 10 28.46 3.60 35.67
C ALA A 10 28.99 3.94 34.26
N PRO A 11 28.67 3.17 33.21
CA PRO A 11 28.85 3.66 31.84
C PRO A 11 27.73 4.64 31.49
N SER A 12 28.15 5.84 31.09
CA SER A 12 27.28 6.89 30.54
C SER A 12 26.74 6.43 29.18
N GLY A 13 25.55 5.81 29.19
CA GLY A 13 24.80 5.49 27.98
C GLY A 13 24.13 6.75 27.42
N SER A 14 24.79 7.43 26.49
CA SER A 14 24.17 8.48 25.69
C SER A 14 23.26 7.82 24.65
N ALA A 15 21.99 7.62 25.01
CA ALA A 15 20.97 7.09 24.13
C ALA A 15 20.60 8.14 23.07
N ASN A 16 21.24 8.08 21.90
CA ASN A 16 20.82 8.82 20.72
C ASN A 16 19.56 8.15 20.13
N HIS A 17 18.38 8.48 20.67
CA HIS A 17 17.10 8.11 20.06
C HIS A 17 16.80 9.06 18.90
N THR A 18 17.33 8.74 17.72
CA THR A 18 16.93 9.38 16.47
C THR A 18 15.48 8.98 16.18
N ARG A 19 14.52 9.89 16.41
CA ARG A 19 13.08 9.69 16.12
C ARG A 19 12.84 9.45 14.62
N PRO A 20 12.28 8.29 14.18
CA PRO A 20 11.81 8.11 12.80
C PRO A 20 10.31 8.44 12.62
N ALA A 21 9.65 9.09 13.59
CA ALA A 21 8.19 9.21 13.59
C ALA A 21 7.62 10.21 12.56
N SER A 22 8.35 11.25 12.15
CA SER A 22 7.78 12.35 11.37
C SER A 22 7.49 12.00 9.91
N SER A 23 8.33 11.20 9.26
CA SER A 23 8.17 10.81 7.85
C SER A 23 7.11 9.72 7.67
N VAL A 24 7.00 8.77 8.61
CA VAL A 24 5.99 7.71 8.58
C VAL A 24 4.58 8.29 8.70
N THR A 25 4.36 9.21 9.64
CA THR A 25 3.06 9.87 9.79
C THR A 25 2.73 10.80 8.62
N ALA A 26 3.74 11.42 7.99
CA ALA A 26 3.52 12.21 6.78
C ALA A 26 3.07 11.35 5.59
N GLY A 27 3.72 10.20 5.35
CA GLY A 27 3.34 9.27 4.28
C GLY A 27 1.93 8.69 4.47
N SER A 28 1.57 8.32 5.70
CA SER A 28 0.22 7.85 6.05
C SER A 28 -0.86 8.89 5.75
N ARG A 29 -0.65 10.17 6.14
CA ARG A 29 -1.60 11.25 5.82
C ARG A 29 -1.75 11.50 4.32
N VAL A 30 -0.66 11.40 3.55
CA VAL A 30 -0.70 11.57 2.09
C VAL A 30 -1.51 10.44 1.45
N ALA A 31 -1.27 9.19 1.84
CA ALA A 31 -2.05 8.05 1.34
C ALA A 31 -3.53 8.13 1.71
N GLN A 32 -3.85 8.53 2.95
CA GLN A 32 -5.24 8.70 3.39
C GLN A 32 -5.96 9.88 2.73
N SER A 33 -5.20 10.79 2.11
CA SER A 33 -5.75 11.88 1.28
C SER A 33 -5.94 11.47 -0.18
N ASP A 34 -5.53 10.26 -0.58
CA ASP A 34 -5.78 9.73 -1.92
C ASP A 34 -7.30 9.64 -2.15
N PRO A 35 -7.82 10.11 -3.29
CA PRO A 35 -9.27 10.08 -3.56
C PRO A 35 -9.89 8.67 -3.53
N ARG A 36 -9.09 7.62 -3.72
CA ARG A 36 -9.52 6.21 -3.64
C ARG A 36 -9.63 5.72 -2.20
N TRP A 37 -8.99 6.39 -1.24
CA TRP A 37 -8.86 5.93 0.14
C TRP A 37 -10.19 5.52 0.81
N PRO A 38 -11.30 6.29 0.71
CA PRO A 38 -12.56 5.87 1.32
C PRO A 38 -13.07 4.52 0.82
N ARG A 39 -12.90 4.23 -0.48
CA ARG A 39 -13.29 2.94 -1.08
C ARG A 39 -12.38 1.81 -0.63
N ILE A 40 -11.08 2.07 -0.52
CA ILE A 40 -10.09 1.10 0.00
C ILE A 40 -10.43 0.74 1.44
N ALA A 41 -10.66 1.74 2.29
CA ALA A 41 -10.98 1.53 3.70
C ALA A 41 -12.29 0.74 3.87
N SER A 42 -13.32 1.06 3.07
CA SER A 42 -14.59 0.33 3.06
C SER A 42 -14.40 -1.13 2.62
N ALA A 43 -13.70 -1.37 1.51
CA ALA A 43 -13.49 -2.72 1.00
C ALA A 43 -12.74 -3.63 2.00
N LEU A 44 -11.73 -3.08 2.68
CA LEU A 44 -11.00 -3.80 3.72
C LEU A 44 -11.87 -4.10 4.94
N ALA A 45 -12.75 -3.17 5.35
CA ALA A 45 -13.71 -3.39 6.41
C ALA A 45 -14.72 -4.49 6.03
N ASP A 46 -15.29 -4.44 4.83
CA ASP A 46 -16.25 -5.43 4.33
C ASP A 46 -15.63 -6.84 4.30
N LEU A 47 -14.38 -6.96 3.85
CA LEU A 47 -13.65 -8.24 3.88
C LEU A 47 -13.51 -8.78 5.31
N ARG A 48 -13.23 -7.92 6.30
CA ARG A 48 -13.16 -8.31 7.72
C ARG A 48 -14.50 -8.68 8.31
N GLU A 49 -15.56 -7.97 7.97
CA GLU A 49 -16.93 -8.31 8.37
C GLU A 49 -17.34 -9.68 7.84
N ARG A 50 -16.87 -10.04 6.63
CA ARG A 50 -16.98 -11.41 6.08
C ARG A 50 -15.99 -12.41 6.68
N HIS A 51 -15.36 -12.09 7.81
CA HIS A 51 -14.40 -12.91 8.55
C HIS A 51 -13.14 -13.33 7.76
N ARG A 52 -12.75 -12.60 6.71
CA ARG A 52 -11.49 -12.87 5.99
C ARG A 52 -10.30 -12.48 6.85
N HIS A 53 -9.41 -13.42 7.16
CA HIS A 53 -8.20 -13.15 7.95
C HIS A 53 -6.96 -12.81 7.11
N SER A 54 -7.06 -13.03 5.79
CA SER A 54 -6.05 -12.66 4.80
C SER A 54 -6.60 -11.71 3.76
N VAL A 55 -5.74 -10.89 3.19
CA VAL A 55 -6.06 -10.03 2.04
C VAL A 55 -4.86 -9.90 1.12
N ARG A 56 -5.13 -9.94 -0.19
CA ARG A 56 -4.19 -9.68 -1.26
C ARG A 56 -4.59 -8.41 -2.02
N ILE A 57 -3.65 -7.49 -2.16
CA ILE A 57 -3.85 -6.18 -2.80
C ILE A 57 -2.81 -6.03 -3.93
N VAL A 58 -3.27 -5.78 -5.15
CA VAL A 58 -2.40 -5.39 -6.27
C VAL A 58 -2.54 -3.90 -6.50
N ASP A 59 -1.43 -3.19 -6.72
CA ASP A 59 -1.41 -1.76 -7.08
C ASP A 59 -0.74 -1.62 -8.46
N ALA A 60 -1.56 -1.42 -9.49
CA ALA A 60 -1.14 -1.28 -10.87
C ALA A 60 -0.87 0.21 -11.17
N ASP A 61 0.40 0.54 -11.40
CA ASP A 61 0.95 1.91 -11.42
C ASP A 61 1.21 2.48 -10.02
N CYS A 62 1.85 1.67 -9.16
CA CYS A 62 1.99 1.92 -7.71
C CYS A 62 2.87 3.11 -7.32
N ALA A 63 3.57 3.75 -8.27
CA ALA A 63 4.51 4.83 -8.02
C ALA A 63 5.53 4.44 -6.92
N CYS A 64 5.64 5.24 -5.87
CA CYS A 64 6.54 4.95 -4.75
C CYS A 64 5.94 3.98 -3.71
N GLY A 65 4.79 3.36 -3.99
CA GLY A 65 4.11 2.38 -3.14
C GLY A 65 3.42 2.97 -1.92
N THR A 66 3.29 4.30 -1.83
CA THR A 66 2.76 4.97 -0.62
C THR A 66 1.34 4.53 -0.30
N LEU A 67 0.47 4.42 -1.31
CA LEU A 67 -0.91 3.98 -1.11
C LEU A 67 -0.99 2.51 -0.71
N LEU A 68 -0.33 1.61 -1.46
CA LEU A 68 -0.28 0.18 -1.14
C LEU A 68 0.26 -0.10 0.27
N ILE A 69 1.35 0.57 0.66
CA ILE A 69 1.94 0.42 2.00
C ILE A 69 0.94 0.84 3.09
N GLU A 70 0.24 1.95 2.89
CA GLU A 70 -0.73 2.43 3.88
C GLU A 70 -1.98 1.54 3.91
N ALA A 71 -2.47 1.06 2.77
CA ALA A 71 -3.57 0.11 2.70
C ALA A 71 -3.23 -1.19 3.47
N ALA A 72 -2.02 -1.72 3.31
CA ALA A 72 -1.55 -2.88 4.05
C ALA A 72 -1.46 -2.61 5.56
N ARG A 73 -0.96 -1.43 5.98
CA ARG A 73 -0.95 -1.01 7.38
C ARG A 73 -2.36 -0.91 7.96
N TYR A 74 -3.29 -0.33 7.20
CA TYR A 74 -4.68 -0.20 7.63
C TYR A 74 -5.38 -1.55 7.72
N ALA A 75 -5.14 -2.46 6.77
CA ALA A 75 -5.58 -3.84 6.88
C ALA A 75 -5.07 -4.49 8.19
N ARG A 76 -3.80 -4.25 8.56
CA ARG A 76 -3.28 -4.76 9.83
C ARG A 76 -4.03 -4.20 11.04
N VAL A 77 -4.36 -2.90 11.03
CA VAL A 77 -5.17 -2.25 12.08
C VAL A 77 -6.56 -2.89 12.20
N LEU A 78 -7.18 -3.28 11.08
CA LEU A 78 -8.47 -3.98 11.06
C LEU A 78 -8.39 -5.46 11.50
N GLY A 79 -7.19 -5.96 11.79
CA GLY A 79 -6.97 -7.30 12.34
C GLY A 79 -6.74 -8.40 11.29
N PHE A 80 -6.41 -8.04 10.05
CA PHE A 80 -5.84 -9.02 9.12
C PHE A 80 -4.51 -9.56 9.68
N THR A 81 -4.27 -10.86 9.49
CA THR A 81 -3.09 -11.57 10.00
C THR A 81 -2.16 -12.06 8.90
N ALA A 82 -2.61 -12.05 7.64
CA ALA A 82 -1.79 -12.30 6.46
C ALA A 82 -2.16 -11.30 5.37
N ILE A 83 -1.26 -10.37 5.07
CA ILE A 83 -1.50 -9.27 4.14
C ILE A 83 -0.42 -9.36 3.06
N GLU A 84 -0.85 -9.55 1.83
CA GLU A 84 0.02 -9.53 0.66
C GLU A 84 -0.27 -8.27 -0.14
N GLY A 85 0.78 -7.52 -0.47
CA GLY A 85 0.70 -6.40 -1.40
C GLY A 85 1.70 -6.57 -2.54
N HIS A 86 1.23 -6.41 -3.77
CA HIS A 86 2.08 -6.43 -4.96
C HIS A 86 1.94 -5.11 -5.73
N GLY A 87 3.00 -4.31 -5.75
CA GLY A 87 3.05 -3.06 -6.51
C GLY A 87 3.77 -3.23 -7.85
N ILE A 88 3.13 -2.78 -8.93
CA ILE A 88 3.66 -2.84 -10.30
C ILE A 88 3.85 -1.41 -10.80
N ASP A 89 5.00 -1.09 -11.38
CA ASP A 89 5.26 0.21 -12.01
C ASP A 89 6.33 0.08 -13.10
N GLY A 90 6.25 0.90 -14.14
CA GLY A 90 7.20 0.93 -15.26
C GLY A 90 8.45 1.78 -15.01
N ALA A 91 8.49 2.59 -13.95
CA ALA A 91 9.57 3.51 -13.63
C ALA A 91 10.57 2.90 -12.63
N PRO A 92 11.83 2.61 -13.04
CA PRO A 92 12.82 1.98 -12.17
C PRO A 92 13.11 2.75 -10.88
N THR A 93 13.08 4.09 -10.97
CA THR A 93 13.33 4.97 -9.81
C THR A 93 12.21 4.89 -8.78
N MET A 94 10.97 4.70 -9.21
CA MET A 94 9.80 4.57 -8.33
C MET A 94 9.81 3.22 -7.64
N ILE A 95 10.10 2.14 -8.39
CA ILE A 95 10.30 0.80 -7.84
C ILE A 95 11.47 0.74 -6.85
N GLY A 96 12.57 1.44 -7.12
CA GLY A 96 13.67 1.55 -6.16
C GLY A 96 13.24 2.19 -4.83
N ARG A 97 12.41 3.23 -4.90
CA ARG A 97 11.86 3.92 -3.72
C ARG A 97 10.85 3.07 -2.95
N SER A 98 9.96 2.38 -3.66
CA SER A 98 8.93 1.53 -3.05
C SER A 98 9.55 0.34 -2.32
N ARG A 99 10.54 -0.34 -2.93
CA ARG A 99 11.33 -1.40 -2.28
C ARG A 99 12.02 -0.90 -1.01
N ALA A 100 12.69 0.25 -1.09
CA ALA A 100 13.33 0.84 0.09
C ALA A 100 12.32 1.17 1.19
N ALA A 101 11.11 1.62 0.84
CA ALA A 101 10.03 1.86 1.80
C ALA A 101 9.51 0.56 2.43
N ALA A 102 9.33 -0.49 1.63
CA ALA A 102 8.93 -1.81 2.08
C ALA A 102 9.93 -2.40 3.09
N THR A 103 11.24 -2.30 2.84
CA THR A 103 12.27 -2.79 3.77
C THR A 103 12.23 -2.11 5.13
N ARG A 104 11.69 -0.88 5.23
CA ARG A 104 11.53 -0.19 6.51
C ARG A 104 10.29 -0.63 7.27
N LEU A 105 9.35 -1.33 6.61
CA LEU A 105 8.15 -1.87 7.24
C LEU A 105 8.49 -3.17 7.97
N HIS A 106 8.62 -3.08 9.29
CA HIS A 106 8.84 -4.24 10.15
C HIS A 106 7.51 -4.70 10.75
N GLU A 107 6.67 -5.36 9.96
CA GLU A 107 5.41 -5.96 10.41
C GLU A 107 5.30 -7.39 9.85
N PRO A 108 5.40 -8.45 10.69
CA PRO A 108 5.45 -9.83 10.21
C PRO A 108 4.21 -10.28 9.44
N ALA A 109 3.05 -9.68 9.72
CA ALA A 109 1.80 -9.99 9.02
C ALA A 109 1.72 -9.38 7.61
N ILE A 110 2.66 -8.52 7.22
CA ILE A 110 2.64 -7.81 5.94
C ILE A 110 3.83 -8.26 5.06
N GLY A 111 3.51 -8.90 3.93
CA GLY A 111 4.44 -9.14 2.83
C GLY A 111 4.18 -8.18 1.69
N LEU A 112 5.18 -7.36 1.33
CA LEU A 112 5.09 -6.46 0.17
C LEU A 112 6.17 -6.78 -0.86
N THR A 113 5.76 -6.92 -2.11
CA THR A 113 6.65 -7.04 -3.27
C THR A 113 6.41 -5.89 -4.24
N PHE A 114 7.46 -5.50 -4.96
CA PHE A 114 7.41 -4.44 -5.95
C PHE A 114 8.16 -4.85 -7.20
N GLU A 115 7.47 -4.88 -8.33
CA GLU A 115 7.96 -5.36 -9.63
C GLU A 115 8.09 -4.21 -10.63
N LEU A 116 9.25 -4.14 -11.28
CA LEU A 116 9.43 -3.31 -12.47
C LEU A 116 8.96 -4.13 -13.68
N ALA A 117 7.79 -3.83 -14.21
CA ALA A 117 7.18 -4.62 -15.28
C ALA A 117 6.28 -3.80 -16.20
N ASP A 118 6.01 -4.36 -17.39
CA ASP A 118 4.87 -3.93 -18.19
C ASP A 118 3.57 -4.29 -17.47
N MET A 119 2.69 -3.30 -17.34
CA MET A 119 1.47 -3.43 -16.55
C MET A 119 0.51 -4.46 -17.15
N ALA A 120 0.35 -4.52 -18.47
CA ALA A 120 -0.57 -5.46 -19.11
C ALA A 120 -0.09 -6.91 -18.92
N GLN A 121 1.21 -7.15 -19.09
CA GLN A 121 1.80 -8.47 -18.83
C GLN A 121 1.71 -8.87 -17.35
N ALA A 122 1.92 -7.93 -16.43
CA ALA A 122 1.81 -8.21 -15.01
C ALA A 122 0.37 -8.55 -14.61
N LEU A 123 -0.62 -7.75 -15.03
CA LEU A 123 -2.04 -8.02 -14.79
C LEU A 123 -2.50 -9.34 -15.40
N ALA A 124 -1.96 -9.72 -16.57
CA ALA A 124 -2.27 -11.01 -17.17
C ALA A 124 -1.80 -12.19 -16.30
N ARG A 125 -0.68 -12.07 -15.57
CA ARG A 125 -0.23 -13.10 -14.61
C ARG A 125 -1.11 -13.13 -13.36
N GLU A 126 -1.64 -11.98 -12.95
CA GLU A 126 -2.53 -11.90 -11.80
C GLU A 126 -3.87 -12.61 -12.02
N ALA A 127 -4.29 -12.80 -13.28
CA ALA A 127 -5.50 -13.55 -13.60
C ALA A 127 -5.46 -15.04 -13.18
N ASP A 128 -4.27 -15.62 -13.03
CA ASP A 128 -4.11 -17.01 -12.55
C ASP A 128 -4.41 -17.12 -11.05
N PHE A 129 -4.19 -16.04 -10.29
CA PHE A 129 -4.49 -15.95 -8.85
C PHE A 129 -4.97 -14.53 -8.49
N PRO A 130 -6.25 -14.21 -8.79
CA PRO A 130 -6.78 -12.86 -8.64
C PRO A 130 -6.67 -12.33 -7.20
N ALA A 131 -6.36 -11.04 -7.06
CA ALA A 131 -6.30 -10.36 -5.78
C ALA A 131 -7.69 -10.07 -5.22
N ASP A 132 -7.83 -9.92 -3.89
CA ASP A 132 -9.10 -9.46 -3.31
C ASP A 132 -9.38 -8.00 -3.74
N ILE A 133 -8.34 -7.18 -3.93
CA ILE A 133 -8.43 -5.77 -4.34
C ILE A 133 -7.35 -5.43 -5.37
N VAL A 134 -7.72 -4.78 -6.46
CA VAL A 134 -6.80 -4.14 -7.43
C VAL A 134 -6.99 -2.63 -7.37
N LEU A 135 -5.91 -1.92 -7.08
CA LEU A 135 -5.81 -0.47 -7.19
C LEU A 135 -5.25 -0.13 -8.58
N CYS A 136 -5.80 0.88 -9.21
CA CYS A 136 -5.26 1.39 -10.46
C CYS A 136 -5.44 2.91 -10.53
N HIS A 137 -4.60 3.55 -11.33
CA HIS A 137 -4.85 4.92 -11.78
C HIS A 137 -5.61 4.89 -13.11
N ASP A 138 -6.67 5.68 -13.21
CA ASP A 138 -7.40 5.84 -14.46
C ASP A 138 -6.54 6.72 -15.38
N ARG A 139 -5.81 6.07 -16.29
CA ARG A 139 -5.15 6.76 -17.40
C ARG A 139 -6.17 7.11 -18.48
N HIS A 140 -7.25 7.80 -18.12
CA HIS A 140 -8.17 8.41 -19.10
C HIS A 140 -7.50 9.66 -19.70
N GLY A 141 -6.54 9.44 -20.60
CA GLY A 141 -5.83 10.49 -21.33
C GLY A 141 -4.96 9.92 -22.46
N GLU A 142 -5.43 10.14 -23.70
CA GLU A 142 -4.81 9.83 -25.00
C GLU A 142 -3.99 8.54 -25.08
N GLY A 143 -4.69 7.45 -25.40
CA GLY A 143 -4.08 6.14 -25.67
C GLY A 143 -4.66 5.03 -24.80
N ASP A 144 -5.99 5.05 -24.59
CA ASP A 144 -6.74 3.94 -24.01
C ASP A 144 -6.32 2.66 -24.73
N GLN A 145 -5.41 1.90 -24.11
CA GLN A 145 -4.94 0.64 -24.65
C GLN A 145 -6.14 -0.29 -24.58
N PRO A 146 -6.76 -0.66 -25.72
CA PRO A 146 -7.95 -1.50 -25.71
C PRO A 146 -7.62 -2.79 -24.95
N GLY A 147 -8.32 -3.05 -23.85
CA GLY A 147 -8.20 -4.30 -23.09
C GLY A 147 -7.63 -4.20 -21.67
N ILE A 148 -7.06 -3.06 -21.24
CA ILE A 148 -6.57 -2.92 -19.85
C ILE A 148 -7.70 -3.11 -18.83
N GLY A 149 -8.90 -2.60 -19.11
CA GLY A 149 -10.05 -2.82 -18.22
C GLY A 149 -10.41 -4.30 -18.03
N GLY A 150 -10.26 -5.11 -19.07
CA GLY A 150 -10.47 -6.57 -18.98
C GLY A 150 -9.39 -7.27 -18.16
N LEU A 151 -8.14 -6.84 -18.30
CA LEU A 151 -7.02 -7.35 -17.49
C LEU A 151 -7.16 -6.96 -16.02
N LEU A 152 -7.55 -5.72 -15.72
CA LEU A 152 -7.81 -5.27 -14.35
C LEU A 152 -8.94 -6.08 -13.70
N ALA A 153 -10.03 -6.31 -14.41
CA ALA A 153 -11.15 -7.11 -13.93
C ALA A 153 -10.79 -8.59 -13.73
N ALA A 154 -9.89 -9.13 -14.56
CA ALA A 154 -9.40 -10.50 -14.38
C ALA A 154 -8.39 -10.63 -13.23
N ALA A 155 -7.64 -9.55 -12.92
CA ALA A 155 -6.60 -9.54 -11.90
C ALA A 155 -7.12 -9.46 -10.46
N GLY A 156 -8.41 -9.19 -10.23
CA GLY A 156 -8.97 -9.23 -8.88
C GLY A 156 -10.48 -9.04 -8.76
N ASP A 157 -10.99 -9.36 -7.57
CA ASP A 157 -12.42 -9.38 -7.25
C ASP A 157 -13.05 -7.98 -7.19
N LEU A 158 -12.25 -6.98 -6.80
CA LEU A 158 -12.67 -5.59 -6.72
C LEU A 158 -11.61 -4.66 -7.30
N VAL A 159 -11.99 -3.89 -8.33
CA VAL A 159 -11.14 -2.85 -8.91
C VAL A 159 -11.51 -1.47 -8.34
N ILE A 160 -10.52 -0.75 -7.85
CA ILE A 160 -10.64 0.61 -7.31
C ILE A 160 -9.74 1.54 -8.13
N GLY A 161 -10.33 2.17 -9.15
CA GLY A 161 -9.72 3.26 -9.91
C GLY A 161 -9.96 4.63 -9.30
N ASP A 162 -9.34 5.65 -9.90
CA ASP A 162 -9.60 7.05 -9.53
C ASP A 162 -11.10 7.36 -9.65
N PRO A 163 -11.63 8.27 -8.81
CA PRO A 163 -13.02 8.66 -8.95
C PRO A 163 -13.24 9.30 -10.32
N VAL A 164 -14.28 8.84 -11.03
CA VAL A 164 -14.73 9.48 -12.25
C VAL A 164 -15.07 10.92 -11.91
N SER A 165 -14.33 11.88 -12.47
CA SER A 165 -14.68 13.29 -12.33
C SER A 165 -16.10 13.45 -12.86
N ALA A 166 -17.04 13.79 -11.97
CA ALA A 166 -18.40 14.07 -12.36
C ALA A 166 -18.35 15.28 -13.29
N VAL A 167 -18.35 15.03 -14.61
CA VAL A 167 -18.70 16.05 -15.59
C VAL A 167 -20.13 16.44 -15.24
N THR A 168 -20.28 17.56 -14.53
CA THR A 168 -21.55 18.27 -14.44
C THR A 168 -22.03 18.51 -15.86
N ARG A 169 -22.91 17.63 -16.35
CA ARG A 169 -23.77 17.93 -17.49
C ARG A 169 -24.56 19.15 -17.06
N GLY A 170 -24.15 20.32 -17.55
CA GLY A 170 -24.91 21.53 -17.42
C GLY A 170 -26.33 21.25 -17.90
N GLN A 171 -27.30 21.49 -17.01
CA GLN A 171 -28.67 21.72 -17.40
C GLN A 171 -28.66 22.89 -18.39
N ALA A 172 -28.85 22.60 -19.67
CA ALA A 172 -29.35 23.59 -20.59
C ALA A 172 -30.84 23.79 -20.26
N ALA A 173 -31.17 25.04 -20.01
CA ALA A 173 -32.52 25.55 -19.73
C ALA A 173 -33.49 25.30 -20.89
#